data_AF-A0A6S6UMV7-F1
#
_entry.id   AF-A0A6S6UMV7-F1
#
_cell.length_a   1.000
_cell.length_b   1.000
_cell.length_c   1.000
_cell.angle_alpha   90.00
_cell.angle_beta   90.00
_cell.angle_gamma   90.00
#
_symmetry.space_group_name_H-M   'P 1'
#
loop_
_entity.id
_entity.type
_entity.pdbx_description
1 polymer ?
#
loop_
_entity_poly.entity_id
_entity_poly.type
_entity_poly.pdbx_seq_one_letter_code
_entity_poly.pdbx_strand_id
1 'polypeptide(L)'
;MKSFNTLLYRKLLIALLISTSGSSAHATIYRWIDDNGIVNYSDEPVKNQAPKEKGALEVIEYGVAPKRFDSDIETTTDTAKSKKATCGELRQQLVVLTEKDFATYRDEAGSYHVAWGDDGLYTGKREYLSQNEVTSKVTELTEQLKQRCEKSGDTINLDDIRSEWIRSEHCLLNQAILADLKKPDLKSANSAIRKQEAVTKRYCDKLEDSKHREDEDYYPQQLPTKTVRAN
;
A
#
# COMPACT_ATOMS: atom_id res chain seq x y z
N MET A 1 -41.10 -55.47 6.61
CA MET A 1 -39.96 -54.67 6.09
C MET A 1 -40.37 -53.26 5.62
N LYS A 2 -40.99 -52.41 6.47
CA LYS A 2 -41.31 -51.01 6.12
C LYS A 2 -40.86 -49.95 7.16
N SER A 3 -40.42 -50.35 8.36
CA SER A 3 -40.08 -49.39 9.44
C SER A 3 -38.62 -48.94 9.50
N PHE A 4 -37.71 -49.50 8.69
CA PHE A 4 -36.28 -49.12 8.76
C PHE A 4 -35.96 -47.81 8.01
N ASN A 5 -36.72 -47.47 6.95
CA ASN A 5 -36.46 -46.28 6.13
C ASN A 5 -36.92 -44.96 6.77
N THR A 6 -37.93 -44.99 7.65
CA THR A 6 -38.42 -43.78 8.32
C THR A 6 -37.47 -43.27 9.40
N LEU A 7 -36.66 -44.16 10.00
CA LEU A 7 -35.70 -43.80 11.04
C LEU A 7 -34.45 -43.13 10.46
N LEU A 8 -34.01 -43.56 9.27
CA LEU A 8 -32.89 -42.92 8.57
C LEU A 8 -33.24 -41.51 8.07
N TYR A 9 -34.44 -41.33 7.50
CA TYR A 9 -34.90 -40.03 7.00
C TYR A 9 -35.05 -38.98 8.12
N ARG A 10 -35.52 -39.38 9.31
CA ARG A 10 -35.60 -38.48 10.47
C ARG A 10 -34.24 -38.00 10.96
N LYS A 11 -33.22 -38.86 10.95
CA LYS A 11 -31.86 -38.45 11.34
C LYS A 11 -31.24 -37.49 10.33
N LEU A 12 -31.52 -37.68 9.03
CA LEU A 12 -31.02 -36.81 7.97
C LEU A 12 -31.67 -35.41 8.01
N LEU A 13 -32.97 -35.33 8.29
CA LEU A 13 -33.68 -34.05 8.44
C LEU A 13 -33.22 -33.25 9.67
N ILE A 14 -32.90 -33.91 10.78
CA ILE A 14 -32.38 -33.22 11.98
C ILE A 14 -30.97 -32.68 11.72
N ALA A 15 -30.12 -33.40 10.99
CA ALA A 15 -28.78 -32.91 10.64
C ALA A 15 -28.82 -31.69 9.69
N LEU A 16 -29.80 -31.62 8.79
CA LEU A 16 -29.98 -30.49 7.88
C LEU A 16 -30.52 -29.22 8.57
N LEU A 17 -31.28 -29.38 9.66
CA LEU A 17 -31.81 -28.25 10.43
C LEU A 17 -30.75 -27.55 11.29
N ILE A 18 -29.69 -28.26 11.71
CA ILE A 18 -28.65 -27.69 12.57
C ILE A 18 -27.65 -26.82 11.78
N SER A 19 -27.50 -27.02 10.46
CA SER A 19 -26.52 -26.31 9.64
C SER A 19 -26.94 -24.93 9.14
N THR A 20 -28.16 -24.46 9.42
CA THR A 20 -28.67 -23.17 8.91
C THR A 20 -28.65 -22.02 9.93
N SER A 21 -28.13 -22.24 11.13
CA SER A 21 -28.10 -21.23 12.21
C SER A 21 -26.73 -20.54 12.35
N GLY A 22 -26.11 -20.16 11.23
CA GLY A 22 -24.91 -19.34 11.21
C GLY A 22 -25.26 -17.90 10.91
N SER A 23 -25.80 -17.15 11.88
CA SER A 23 -25.88 -15.69 11.75
C SER A 23 -24.47 -15.14 11.74
N SER A 24 -23.97 -14.75 10.56
CA SER A 24 -22.75 -13.96 10.45
C SER A 24 -23.00 -12.62 11.13
N ALA A 25 -22.53 -12.49 12.37
CA ALA A 25 -22.36 -11.20 12.99
C ALA A 25 -21.29 -10.46 12.18
N HIS A 26 -21.72 -9.69 11.17
CA HIS A 26 -20.84 -8.81 10.43
C HIS A 26 -20.46 -7.66 11.37
N ALA A 27 -19.33 -7.81 12.06
CA ALA A 27 -18.74 -6.74 12.85
C ALA A 27 -18.44 -5.57 11.91
N THR A 28 -19.20 -4.49 12.04
CA THR A 28 -18.97 -3.26 11.29
C THR A 28 -18.08 -2.38 12.14
N ILE A 29 -16.82 -2.23 11.74
CA ILE A 29 -15.87 -1.34 12.43
C ILE A 29 -15.98 0.06 11.82
N TYR A 30 -16.32 1.03 12.66
CA TYR A 30 -16.37 2.45 12.29
C TYR A 30 -14.99 3.09 12.51
N ARG A 31 -14.56 3.95 11.58
CA ARG A 31 -13.29 4.70 11.65
C ARG A 31 -13.59 6.19 11.67
N TRP A 32 -12.96 6.93 12.59
CA TRP A 32 -13.03 8.40 12.63
C TRP A 32 -11.69 9.00 13.08
N ILE A 33 -11.59 10.33 12.99
CA ILE A 33 -10.43 11.11 13.43
C ILE A 33 -10.92 12.02 14.56
N ASP A 34 -10.25 12.02 15.72
CA ASP A 34 -10.60 12.91 16.84
C ASP A 34 -10.04 14.33 16.66
N ASP A 35 -10.32 15.21 17.62
CA ASP A 35 -9.87 16.62 17.58
C ASP A 35 -8.35 16.78 17.62
N ASN A 36 -7.59 15.73 17.97
CA ASN A 36 -6.13 15.71 17.99
C ASN A 36 -5.54 15.08 16.72
N GLY A 37 -6.35 14.74 15.72
CA GLY A 37 -5.89 14.09 14.49
C GLY A 37 -5.62 12.59 14.63
N ILE A 38 -6.00 11.96 15.75
CA ILE A 38 -5.75 10.55 16.00
C ILE A 38 -6.87 9.71 15.35
N VAL A 39 -6.47 8.71 14.57
CA VAL A 39 -7.40 7.75 13.97
C VAL A 39 -7.87 6.76 15.03
N ASN A 40 -9.18 6.70 15.23
CA ASN A 40 -9.83 5.84 16.20
C ASN A 40 -10.79 4.83 15.51
N TYR A 41 -11.05 3.72 16.18
CA TYR A 41 -11.91 2.62 15.72
C TYR A 41 -12.89 2.18 16.82
N SER A 42 -14.14 1.85 16.47
CA SER A 42 -15.21 1.40 17.39
C SER A 42 -16.19 0.51 16.66
N ASP A 43 -16.82 -0.38 17.42
CA ASP A 43 -17.90 -1.25 16.97
C ASP A 43 -19.26 -0.53 16.93
N GLU A 44 -19.36 0.65 17.55
CA GLU A 44 -20.52 1.53 17.50
C GLU A 44 -20.23 2.85 16.77
N PRO A 45 -21.18 3.38 15.99
CA PRO A 45 -21.04 4.68 15.34
C PRO A 45 -21.00 5.80 16.37
N VAL A 46 -20.05 6.73 16.22
CA VAL A 46 -19.90 7.86 17.15
C VAL A 46 -21.09 8.81 17.03
N LYS A 47 -21.84 8.97 18.12
CA LYS A 47 -22.95 9.93 18.21
C LYS A 47 -22.38 11.34 18.39
N ASN A 48 -22.85 12.31 17.60
CA ASN A 48 -22.54 13.76 17.68
C ASN A 48 -21.28 14.27 16.93
N GLN A 49 -20.70 13.52 16.00
CA GLN A 49 -19.78 14.13 15.04
C GLN A 49 -20.60 14.78 13.91
N ALA A 50 -20.78 16.10 14.00
CA ALA A 50 -21.13 16.88 12.82
C ALA A 50 -20.03 16.67 11.76
N PRO A 51 -20.36 16.54 10.46
CA PRO A 51 -19.35 16.49 9.41
C PRO A 51 -18.49 17.76 9.50
N LYS A 52 -17.31 17.66 10.11
CA LYS A 52 -16.34 18.76 10.07
C LYS A 52 -15.84 18.79 8.64
N GLU A 53 -16.29 19.82 7.93
CA GLU A 53 -15.75 20.23 6.64
C GLU A 53 -14.22 20.24 6.75
N LYS A 54 -13.55 19.66 5.74
CA LYS A 54 -12.11 19.36 5.70
C LYS A 54 -11.24 20.57 6.13
N GLY A 55 -11.03 20.74 7.43
CA GLY A 55 -10.08 21.67 8.01
C GLY A 55 -8.71 21.01 8.04
N ALA A 56 -7.71 21.71 7.54
CA ALA A 56 -6.33 21.27 7.44
C ALA A 56 -5.85 20.60 8.74
N LEU A 57 -5.48 19.32 8.64
CA LEU A 57 -4.91 18.56 9.74
C LEU A 57 -3.52 19.15 10.07
N GLU A 58 -3.35 19.66 11.28
CA GLU A 58 -2.05 20.02 11.83
C GLU A 58 -1.35 18.73 12.27
N VAL A 59 -0.26 18.39 11.59
CA VAL A 59 0.51 17.16 11.81
C VAL A 59 1.39 17.35 13.05
N ILE A 60 1.23 16.48 14.04
CA ILE A 60 2.20 16.36 15.14
C ILE A 60 3.46 15.67 14.58
N GLU A 61 4.46 16.49 14.30
CA GLU A 61 5.77 16.14 13.76
C GLU A 61 6.59 15.33 14.78
N TYR A 62 6.72 14.02 14.57
CA TYR A 62 7.80 13.25 15.17
C TYR A 62 9.05 13.44 14.30
N GLY A 63 9.81 14.49 14.61
CA GLY A 63 11.03 14.81 13.91
C GLY A 63 12.10 13.75 14.15
N VAL A 64 12.44 12.97 13.13
CA VAL A 64 13.81 12.77 12.64
C VAL A 64 13.72 12.29 11.18
N ALA A 65 13.95 13.19 10.23
CA ALA A 65 13.95 12.89 8.81
C ALA A 65 15.26 12.19 8.38
N PRO A 66 15.21 11.06 7.66
CA PRO A 66 16.30 10.70 6.76
C PRO A 66 16.28 11.67 5.57
N LYS A 67 17.38 12.39 5.36
CA LYS A 67 17.58 13.14 4.11
C LYS A 67 17.55 12.13 2.97
N ARG A 68 16.66 12.32 1.99
CA ARG A 68 16.71 11.55 0.74
C ARG A 68 18.11 11.70 0.16
N PHE A 69 18.64 10.60 -0.34
CA PHE A 69 19.84 10.61 -1.16
C PHE A 69 19.46 11.35 -2.43
N ASP A 70 19.82 12.63 -2.49
CA ASP A 70 19.74 13.42 -3.71
C ASP A 70 20.67 12.75 -4.72
N SER A 71 20.14 11.83 -5.53
CA SER A 71 20.78 11.52 -6.80
C SER A 71 20.75 12.83 -7.57
N ASP A 72 21.91 13.36 -7.92
CA ASP A 72 22.12 14.62 -8.63
C ASP A 72 21.14 14.80 -9.81
N ILE A 73 19.95 15.32 -9.52
CA ILE A 73 19.01 15.84 -10.49
C ILE A 73 19.24 17.34 -10.42
N GLU A 74 20.06 17.79 -11.36
CA GLU A 74 20.30 19.19 -11.67
C GLU A 74 18.97 19.95 -11.66
N THR A 75 18.74 20.69 -10.58
CA THR A 75 17.54 21.51 -10.41
C THR A 75 17.78 22.78 -11.22
N THR A 76 17.55 22.67 -12.53
CA THR A 76 17.41 23.82 -13.40
C THR A 76 16.02 24.38 -13.21
N THR A 77 15.92 25.38 -12.33
CA THR A 77 14.82 26.34 -12.35
C THR A 77 14.81 27.03 -13.71
N ASP A 78 13.69 26.92 -14.43
CA ASP A 78 13.24 27.75 -15.57
C ASP A 78 12.84 26.96 -16.83
N THR A 79 11.71 26.27 -16.76
CA THR A 79 10.56 26.41 -17.68
C THR A 79 9.52 25.35 -17.35
N ALA A 80 8.32 25.77 -16.93
CA ALA A 80 7.15 24.92 -16.72
C ALA A 80 6.58 24.39 -18.06
N LYS A 81 7.40 23.75 -18.89
CA LYS A 81 6.92 22.81 -19.89
C LYS A 81 6.54 21.55 -19.13
N SER A 82 5.25 21.36 -18.91
CA SER A 82 4.66 20.08 -18.47
C SER A 82 5.30 18.93 -19.24
N LYS A 83 6.31 18.30 -18.65
CA LYS A 83 6.99 17.15 -19.24
C LYS A 83 5.94 16.04 -19.27
N LYS A 84 5.49 15.68 -20.47
CA LYS A 84 4.45 14.65 -20.63
C LYS A 84 4.97 13.33 -20.05
N ALA A 85 4.27 12.78 -19.06
CA ALA A 85 4.65 11.55 -18.36
C ALA A 85 4.94 10.40 -19.34
N THR A 86 5.98 9.62 -19.17
CA THR A 86 6.31 8.49 -20.05
C THR A 86 5.28 7.35 -19.92
N CYS A 87 5.25 6.42 -20.89
CA CYS A 87 4.39 5.24 -20.76
C CYS A 87 4.74 4.38 -19.54
N GLY A 88 6.02 4.33 -19.14
CA GLY A 88 6.44 3.64 -17.91
C GLY A 88 5.86 4.32 -16.67
N GLU A 89 5.98 5.65 -16.58
CA GLU A 89 5.42 6.45 -15.49
C GLU A 89 3.90 6.30 -15.36
N LEU A 90 3.17 6.34 -16.48
CA LEU A 90 1.72 6.16 -16.48
C LEU A 90 1.30 4.76 -15.99
N ARG A 91 2.01 3.71 -16.42
CA ARG A 91 1.73 2.34 -15.98
C ARG A 91 2.06 2.15 -14.49
N GLN A 92 3.16 2.72 -14.02
CA GLN A 92 3.50 2.70 -12.59
C GLN A 92 2.46 3.43 -11.74
N GLN A 93 2.02 4.62 -12.16
CA GLN A 93 0.94 5.34 -11.47
C GLN A 93 -0.36 4.53 -11.45
N LEU A 94 -0.70 3.87 -12.55
CA LEU A 94 -1.87 3.00 -12.61
C LEU A 94 -1.76 1.86 -11.58
N VAL A 95 -0.62 1.18 -11.54
CA VAL A 95 -0.33 0.11 -10.55
C VAL A 95 -0.56 0.62 -9.12
N VAL A 96 0.05 1.74 -8.75
CA VAL A 96 -0.06 2.34 -7.40
C VAL A 96 -1.53 2.62 -7.04
N LEU A 97 -2.29 3.22 -7.96
CA LEU A 97 -3.70 3.55 -7.74
C LEU A 97 -4.61 2.32 -7.65
N THR A 98 -4.19 1.19 -8.22
CA THR A 98 -4.95 -0.06 -8.21
C THR A 98 -4.54 -1.03 -7.09
N GLU A 99 -3.52 -0.68 -6.30
CA GLU A 99 -3.08 -1.51 -5.18
C GLU A 99 -4.19 -1.56 -4.12
N LYS A 100 -4.56 -2.78 -3.73
CA LYS A 100 -5.70 -3.02 -2.85
C LYS A 100 -5.32 -2.83 -1.40
N ASP A 101 -6.33 -2.60 -0.56
CA ASP A 101 -6.21 -2.58 0.91
C ASP A 101 -5.37 -1.44 1.51
N PHE A 102 -4.94 -0.47 0.69
CA PHE A 102 -4.21 0.71 1.15
C PHE A 102 -4.90 2.02 0.76
N ALA A 103 -4.77 3.04 1.61
CA ALA A 103 -5.23 4.38 1.28
C ALA A 103 -4.23 5.05 0.32
N THR A 104 -4.73 5.66 -0.75
CA THR A 104 -3.89 6.40 -1.70
C THR A 104 -3.74 7.85 -1.29
N TYR A 105 -2.55 8.42 -1.46
CA TYR A 105 -2.31 9.86 -1.34
C TYR A 105 -1.48 10.40 -2.51
N ARG A 106 -1.55 11.71 -2.70
CA ARG A 106 -0.70 12.48 -3.62
C ARG A 106 0.31 13.30 -2.81
N ASP A 107 1.55 13.32 -3.28
CA ASP A 107 2.62 14.14 -2.71
C ASP A 107 2.69 15.55 -3.33
N GLU A 108 3.61 16.37 -2.84
CA GLU A 108 3.84 17.74 -3.31
C GLU A 108 4.32 17.82 -4.78
N ALA A 109 4.93 16.73 -5.27
CA ALA A 109 5.34 16.61 -6.67
C ALA A 109 4.20 16.13 -7.58
N GLY A 110 3.03 15.82 -7.02
CA GLY A 110 1.87 15.30 -7.74
C GLY A 110 1.93 13.80 -8.01
N SER A 111 2.87 13.08 -7.41
CA SER A 111 3.00 11.62 -7.54
C SER A 111 2.04 10.90 -6.61
N TYR A 112 1.48 9.79 -7.08
CA TYR A 112 0.60 8.94 -6.28
C TYR A 112 1.40 7.91 -5.50
N HIS A 113 0.94 7.63 -4.29
CA HIS A 113 1.54 6.68 -3.34
C HIS A 113 0.43 5.93 -2.59
N VAL A 114 0.79 4.81 -1.97
CA VAL A 114 -0.10 4.12 -1.02
C VAL A 114 0.45 4.19 0.40
N ALA A 115 -0.43 4.33 1.37
CA ALA A 115 -0.10 4.35 2.79
C ALA A 115 -0.04 2.92 3.33
N TRP A 116 1.12 2.26 3.19
CA TRP A 116 1.32 0.85 3.54
C TRP A 116 2.03 0.63 4.88
N GLY A 117 2.30 1.68 5.65
CA GLY A 117 2.77 1.57 7.03
C GLY A 117 4.24 1.92 7.24
N ASP A 118 4.98 2.17 6.16
CA ASP A 118 6.28 2.86 6.20
C ASP A 118 6.15 4.38 5.98
N ASP A 119 4.93 4.88 6.21
CA ASP A 119 4.55 6.29 6.25
C ASP A 119 5.40 7.12 7.25
N GLY A 120 6.30 6.52 8.02
CA GLY A 120 7.28 7.24 8.83
C GLY A 120 8.40 7.87 8.01
N LEU A 121 8.74 7.31 6.84
CA LEU A 121 9.86 7.80 6.03
C LEU A 121 9.52 9.03 5.21
N TYR A 122 8.30 9.10 4.69
CA TYR A 122 7.85 10.24 3.94
C TYR A 122 7.34 11.32 4.89
N THR A 123 8.08 12.40 5.04
CA THR A 123 7.73 13.52 5.93
C THR A 123 7.03 14.68 5.21
N GLY A 124 6.87 14.61 3.88
CA GLY A 124 6.24 15.67 3.10
C GLY A 124 4.71 15.67 3.21
N LYS A 125 4.07 16.69 2.64
CA LYS A 125 2.61 16.84 2.68
C LYS A 125 1.91 15.70 1.94
N ARG A 126 0.90 15.11 2.58
CA ARG A 126 0.02 14.08 2.00
C ARG A 126 -1.35 14.65 1.71
N GLU A 127 -1.81 14.50 0.48
CA GLU A 127 -3.21 14.75 0.12
C GLU A 127 -3.88 13.41 -0.18
N TYR A 128 -4.63 12.86 0.78
CA TYR A 128 -5.33 11.59 0.61
C TYR A 128 -6.48 11.70 -0.39
N LEU A 129 -6.57 10.72 -1.30
CA LEU A 129 -7.61 10.65 -2.30
C LEU A 129 -8.82 9.87 -1.74
N SER A 130 -10.02 10.32 -2.07
CA SER A 130 -11.23 9.54 -1.91
C SER A 130 -11.33 8.40 -2.93
N GLN A 131 -12.18 7.40 -2.67
CA GLN A 131 -12.41 6.30 -3.61
C GLN A 131 -12.88 6.78 -4.99
N ASN A 132 -13.69 7.84 -5.04
CA ASN A 132 -14.17 8.42 -6.29
C ASN A 132 -13.03 9.10 -7.07
N GLU A 133 -12.13 9.79 -6.37
CA GLU A 133 -10.94 10.39 -6.98
C GLU A 133 -9.99 9.31 -7.53
N VAL A 134 -9.74 8.25 -6.75
CA VAL A 134 -8.94 7.10 -7.21
C VAL A 134 -9.56 6.48 -8.46
N THR A 135 -10.87 6.20 -8.43
CA THR A 135 -11.59 5.61 -9.58
C THR A 135 -11.49 6.50 -10.82
N SER A 136 -11.72 7.81 -10.66
CA SER A 136 -11.60 8.77 -11.76
C SER A 136 -10.18 8.81 -12.33
N LYS A 137 -9.15 8.76 -11.48
CA LYS A 137 -7.74 8.78 -11.91
C LYS A 137 -7.31 7.49 -12.59
N VAL A 138 -7.77 6.33 -12.11
CA VAL A 138 -7.57 5.05 -12.78
C VAL A 138 -8.16 5.07 -14.19
N THR A 139 -9.40 5.57 -14.36
CA THR A 139 -10.03 5.72 -15.68
C THR A 139 -9.23 6.67 -16.58
N GLU A 140 -8.82 7.82 -16.06
CA GLU A 140 -8.02 8.80 -16.80
C GLU A 140 -6.68 8.21 -17.28
N LEU A 141 -5.92 7.57 -16.40
CA LEU A 141 -4.63 6.96 -16.75
C LEU A 141 -4.78 5.81 -17.74
N THR A 142 -5.83 4.99 -17.58
CA THR A 142 -6.13 3.89 -18.51
C THR A 142 -6.36 4.43 -19.93
N GLU A 143 -7.15 5.50 -20.06
CA GLU A 143 -7.40 6.14 -21.35
C GLU A 143 -6.13 6.80 -21.92
N GLN A 144 -5.31 7.45 -21.09
CA GLN A 144 -4.01 7.99 -21.54
C GLN A 144 -3.07 6.91 -22.05
N LEU A 145 -3.00 5.76 -21.37
CA LEU A 145 -2.23 4.60 -21.79
C LEU A 145 -2.74 4.05 -23.12
N LYS A 146 -4.05 3.93 -23.27
CA LYS A 146 -4.70 3.51 -24.51
C LYS A 146 -4.29 4.42 -25.68
N GLN A 147 -4.46 5.72 -25.52
CA GLN A 147 -4.21 6.69 -26.58
C GLN A 147 -2.74 6.80 -26.97
N ARG A 148 -1.83 6.70 -26.00
CA ARG A 148 -0.40 6.98 -26.20
C ARG A 148 0.47 5.74 -26.36
N CYS A 149 0.14 4.65 -25.69
CA CYS A 149 1.06 3.54 -25.46
C CYS A 149 0.64 2.25 -26.18
N GLU A 150 -0.63 2.08 -26.59
CA GLU A 150 -1.05 0.87 -27.34
C GLU A 150 -0.41 0.75 -28.72
N LYS A 151 0.00 1.87 -29.34
CA LYS A 151 0.63 1.85 -30.68
C LYS A 151 2.00 1.19 -30.71
N SER A 152 2.66 0.99 -29.58
CA SER A 152 4.04 0.47 -29.57
C SER A 152 4.12 -1.06 -29.73
N GLY A 153 2.99 -1.78 -29.69
CA GLY A 153 3.00 -3.25 -29.74
C GLY A 153 3.61 -3.91 -28.49
N ASP A 154 4.03 -3.11 -27.50
CA ASP A 154 4.57 -3.60 -26.25
C ASP A 154 3.44 -4.08 -25.35
N THR A 155 3.22 -5.39 -25.32
CA THR A 155 2.41 -6.05 -24.30
C THR A 155 3.18 -6.06 -22.98
N ILE A 156 3.29 -4.91 -22.33
CA ILE A 156 3.89 -4.85 -21.00
C ILE A 156 2.90 -5.41 -19.98
N ASN A 157 3.35 -6.39 -19.21
CA ASN A 157 2.58 -6.98 -18.13
C ASN A 157 2.53 -6.01 -16.93
N LEU A 158 1.33 -5.59 -16.52
CA LEU A 158 1.16 -4.74 -15.34
C LEU A 158 1.59 -5.44 -14.04
N ASP A 159 1.55 -6.77 -14.00
CA ASP A 159 2.00 -7.55 -12.84
C ASP A 159 3.52 -7.47 -12.67
N ASP A 160 4.28 -7.39 -13.77
CA ASP A 160 5.73 -7.18 -13.72
C ASP A 160 6.05 -5.78 -13.19
N ILE A 161 5.32 -4.77 -13.66
CA ILE A 161 5.48 -3.39 -13.17
C ILE A 161 5.11 -3.32 -11.68
N ARG A 162 4.04 -4.00 -11.27
CA ARG A 162 3.64 -4.09 -9.87
C ARG A 162 4.72 -4.74 -9.01
N SER A 163 5.28 -5.85 -9.46
CA SER A 163 6.33 -6.56 -8.72
C SER A 163 7.60 -5.72 -8.58
N GLU A 164 8.02 -5.03 -9.63
CA GLU A 164 9.16 -4.10 -9.59
C GLU A 164 8.88 -2.90 -8.67
N TRP A 165 7.66 -2.36 -8.71
CA TRP A 165 7.25 -1.28 -7.81
C TRP A 165 7.28 -1.73 -6.34
N ILE A 166 6.66 -2.86 -5.98
CA ILE A 166 6.67 -3.38 -4.61
C ILE A 166 8.11 -3.63 -4.13
N ARG A 167 8.96 -4.21 -4.98
CA ARG A 167 10.39 -4.37 -4.69
C ARG A 167 11.06 -3.03 -4.42
N SER A 168 10.76 -1.99 -5.19
CA SER A 168 11.30 -0.64 -4.98
C SER A 168 10.86 -0.03 -3.64
N GLU A 169 9.60 -0.25 -3.23
CA GLU A 169 9.09 0.17 -1.92
C GLU A 169 9.85 -0.54 -0.78
N HIS A 170 10.08 -1.84 -0.91
CA HIS A 170 10.90 -2.59 0.04
C HIS A 170 12.35 -2.10 0.07
N CYS A 171 12.94 -1.74 -1.07
CA CYS A 171 14.28 -1.17 -1.11
C CYS A 171 14.35 0.14 -0.31
N LEU A 172 13.41 1.06 -0.52
CA LEU A 172 13.35 2.34 0.18
C LEU A 172 13.23 2.15 1.70
N LEU A 173 12.31 1.28 2.14
CA LEU A 173 12.15 0.90 3.55
C LEU A 173 13.47 0.40 4.14
N ASN A 174 14.09 -0.58 3.49
CA ASN A 174 15.30 -1.22 4.02
C ASN A 174 16.51 -0.26 4.03
N GLN A 175 16.59 0.68 3.08
CA GLN A 175 17.59 1.75 3.10
C GLN A 175 17.41 2.67 4.31
N ALA A 176 16.18 3.03 4.66
CA ALA A 176 15.95 3.89 5.81
C ALA A 176 16.19 3.16 7.15
N ILE A 177 15.76 1.91 7.29
CA ILE A 177 16.12 1.07 8.45
C ILE A 177 17.65 0.99 8.58
N LEU A 178 18.36 0.78 7.47
CA LEU A 178 19.82 0.72 7.48
C LEU A 178 20.44 2.07 7.90
N ALA A 179 19.90 3.18 7.41
CA ALA A 179 20.35 4.52 7.77
C ALA A 179 20.18 4.76 9.28
N ASP A 180 19.03 4.37 9.84
CA ASP A 180 18.77 4.45 11.28
C ASP A 180 19.75 3.60 12.08
N LEU A 181 19.93 2.32 11.73
CA LEU A 181 20.87 1.43 12.41
C LEU A 181 22.31 1.96 12.42
N LYS A 182 22.69 2.73 11.40
CA LYS A 182 24.01 3.37 11.27
C LYS A 182 24.16 4.66 12.07
N LYS A 183 23.10 5.19 12.67
CA LYS A 183 23.19 6.39 13.51
C LYS A 183 24.03 6.09 14.77
N PRO A 184 25.01 6.95 15.13
CA PRO A 184 25.93 6.69 16.24
C PRO A 184 25.26 6.54 17.63
N ASP A 185 24.11 7.18 17.82
CA ASP A 185 23.34 7.20 19.06
C ASP A 185 22.59 5.89 19.34
N LEU A 186 22.15 5.16 18.31
CA LEU A 186 21.47 3.88 18.47
C LEU A 186 22.38 2.76 18.98
N LYS A 187 23.72 2.92 18.88
CA LYS A 187 24.73 1.92 19.30
C LYS A 187 24.43 0.50 18.79
N SER A 188 23.88 0.41 17.57
CA SER A 188 23.51 -0.86 16.95
C SER A 188 24.71 -1.80 16.84
N ALA A 189 24.50 -3.10 17.09
CA ALA A 189 25.55 -4.08 16.90
C ALA A 189 25.98 -4.16 15.43
N ASN A 190 27.28 -4.29 15.16
CA ASN A 190 27.82 -4.45 13.80
C ASN A 190 27.20 -5.65 13.06
N SER A 191 26.81 -6.71 13.77
CA SER A 191 26.10 -7.85 13.21
C SER A 191 24.70 -7.49 12.70
N ALA A 192 23.98 -6.63 13.41
CA ALA A 192 22.66 -6.15 13.00
C ALA A 192 22.77 -5.26 11.75
N ILE A 193 23.76 -4.36 11.72
CA ILE A 193 24.04 -3.52 10.54
C ILE A 193 24.34 -4.39 9.32
N ARG A 194 25.26 -5.36 9.43
CA ARG A 194 25.61 -6.27 8.32
C ARG A 194 24.41 -7.10 7.84
N LYS A 195 23.57 -7.56 8.77
CA LYS A 195 22.34 -8.28 8.42
C LYS A 195 21.41 -7.39 7.60
N GLN A 196 21.21 -6.14 8.03
CA GLN A 196 20.37 -5.19 7.32
C GLN A 196 20.97 -4.77 5.96
N GLU A 197 22.29 -4.65 5.84
CA GLU A 197 22.98 -4.41 4.56
C GLU A 197 22.69 -5.53 3.57
N ALA A 198 22.72 -6.79 4.00
CA ALA A 198 22.40 -7.93 3.14
C ALA A 198 20.93 -7.92 2.66
N VAL A 199 19.99 -7.55 3.54
CA VAL A 199 18.57 -7.41 3.18
C VAL A 199 18.36 -6.24 2.21
N THR A 200 18.98 -5.09 2.50
CA THR A 200 18.90 -3.90 1.62
C THR A 200 19.44 -4.21 0.23
N LYS A 201 20.61 -4.87 0.16
CA LYS A 201 21.23 -5.31 -1.09
C LYS A 201 20.29 -6.23 -1.89
N ARG A 202 19.60 -7.15 -1.22
CA ARG A 202 18.65 -8.08 -1.87
C ARG A 202 17.55 -7.35 -2.65
N TYR A 203 16.94 -6.33 -2.06
CA TYR A 203 15.85 -5.58 -2.68
C TYR A 203 16.32 -4.46 -3.62
N CYS A 204 17.47 -3.85 -3.36
CA CYS A 204 17.95 -2.69 -4.10
C CYS A 204 18.87 -3.02 -5.30
N ASP A 205 19.48 -4.20 -5.34
CA ASP A 205 20.34 -4.59 -6.45
C ASP A 205 19.54 -4.69 -7.76
N LYS A 206 20.16 -4.31 -8.88
CA LYS A 206 19.60 -4.60 -10.20
C LYS A 206 19.60 -6.11 -10.40
N LEU A 207 18.44 -6.69 -10.71
CA LEU A 207 18.35 -8.09 -11.08
C LEU A 207 18.45 -8.23 -12.60
N GLU A 208 19.01 -9.37 -13.03
CA GLU A 208 18.93 -9.80 -14.42
C GLU A 208 17.47 -10.14 -14.75
N ASP A 209 17.04 -9.82 -15.97
CA ASP A 209 15.69 -10.08 -16.45
C ASP A 209 15.29 -11.53 -16.16
N SER A 210 14.12 -11.73 -15.54
CA SER A 210 13.49 -13.01 -15.17
C SER A 210 14.08 -13.78 -13.99
N LYS A 211 15.26 -13.42 -13.47
CA LYS A 211 15.87 -14.14 -12.35
C LYS A 211 15.14 -13.80 -11.05
N HIS A 212 14.79 -14.81 -10.25
CA HIS A 212 14.11 -14.68 -8.96
C HIS A 212 12.66 -14.14 -9.00
N ARG A 213 12.01 -13.99 -10.16
CA ARG A 213 10.63 -13.46 -10.23
C ARG A 213 9.61 -14.25 -9.39
N GLU A 214 9.82 -15.56 -9.26
CA GLU A 214 8.98 -16.46 -8.45
C GLU A 214 9.45 -16.59 -6.98
N ASP A 215 10.53 -15.90 -6.62
CA ASP A 215 11.14 -15.97 -5.30
C ASP A 215 10.69 -14.78 -4.45
N GLU A 216 9.77 -15.03 -3.50
CA GLU A 216 9.20 -14.01 -2.62
C GLU A 216 10.26 -13.28 -1.78
N ASP A 217 11.44 -13.89 -1.58
CA ASP A 217 12.56 -13.25 -0.89
C ASP A 217 13.13 -12.07 -1.69
N TYR A 218 12.99 -12.08 -3.02
CA TYR A 218 13.51 -11.06 -3.94
C TYR A 218 12.41 -10.19 -4.56
N TYR A 219 11.24 -10.79 -4.81
CA TYR A 219 10.05 -10.12 -5.34
C TYR A 219 8.86 -10.36 -4.41
N PRO A 220 8.72 -9.53 -3.36
CA PRO A 220 7.56 -9.62 -2.49
C PRO A 220 6.30 -9.38 -3.32
N GLN A 221 5.31 -10.26 -3.15
CA GLN A 221 4.06 -10.22 -3.92
C GLN A 221 3.06 -9.19 -3.38
N GLN A 222 3.31 -8.70 -2.17
CA GLN A 222 2.45 -7.77 -1.45
C GLN A 222 3.31 -6.86 -0.58
N LEU A 223 2.86 -5.62 -0.44
CA LEU A 223 3.35 -4.75 0.61
C LEU A 223 2.99 -5.35 1.97
N PRO A 224 3.85 -5.21 3.01
CA PRO A 224 3.54 -5.72 4.33
C PRO A 224 2.29 -5.01 4.84
N THR A 225 1.20 -5.75 4.95
CA THR A 225 -0.01 -5.21 5.56
C THR A 225 0.28 -4.96 7.04
N LYS A 226 -0.14 -3.81 7.55
CA LYS A 226 -0.14 -3.56 8.99
C LYS A 226 -1.16 -4.52 9.59
N THR A 227 -0.73 -5.74 9.92
CA THR A 227 -1.55 -6.67 10.68
C THR A 227 -1.67 -6.05 12.06
N VAL A 228 -2.74 -5.29 12.29
CA VAL A 228 -3.15 -4.94 13.64
C VAL A 228 -3.50 -6.27 14.29
N ARG A 229 -2.56 -6.87 15.03
CA ARG A 229 -2.90 -7.97 15.91
C ARG A 229 -3.93 -7.41 16.89
N ALA A 230 -5.18 -7.83 16.73
CA ALA A 230 -6.15 -7.70 17.79
C ALA A 230 -5.58 -8.48 18.99
N ASN A 231 -5.12 -7.74 20.00
CA ASN A 231 -4.80 -8.30 21.31
C ASN A 231 -6.10 -8.49 22.10
#